data_AF-A0A1G5S126-F1
#
_entry.id   AF-A0A1G5S126-F1
#
_cell.length_a   1.000
_cell.length_b   1.000
_cell.length_c   1.000
_cell.angle_alpha   90.00
_cell.angle_beta   90.00
_cell.angle_gamma   90.00
#
_symmetry.space_group_name_H-M   'P 1'
#
loop_
_entity.id
_entity.type
_entity.pdbx_description
1 polymer ?
#
loop_
_entity_poly.entity_id
_entity_poly.type
_entity_poly.pdbx_seq_one_letter_code
_entity_poly.pdbx_strand_id
1 'polypeptide(L)'
;MVLKSKALKLLMLAGLVISLSACGAAEAQKPAEEAAKADAPAQETAAESTENALEWDIQPPLGIVKGDYYAIEERFRQGHLGMLEIVKNEDKLVYIEFNEITRPNYYERYYQNVPKRLSEYNFSMGDKKGAAWVQSVVAVEQQMLEEQRITGEFDTITGASNSINQSMIPLAEKLEPLLGQPSAKKYYSVAEQLGGGLTGFVQVVVEDGKIISVRYDEIFANSPEEIEEPALKKFYRQSKYESVEYQEPSRIGFNVQMDALNAKVVERQDLLDLTGLPSTDESGDYASSGFTIRNTAWDNYLKLAGELLEEMKRDGVL
;
A
#
# COMPACT_ATOMS: atom_id res chain seq x y z
N MET A 1 -31.15 30.25 35.28
CA MET A 1 -31.87 31.51 35.56
C MET A 1 -30.82 32.59 35.82
N VAL A 2 -30.92 33.75 35.13
CA VAL A 2 -30.10 35.00 35.25
C VAL A 2 -28.71 34.97 34.55
N LEU A 3 -28.60 35.43 33.28
CA LEU A 3 -28.24 36.78 32.74
C LEU A 3 -26.77 37.21 32.96
N LYS A 4 -25.91 37.28 31.93
CA LYS A 4 -25.66 38.36 30.93
C LYS A 4 -25.00 39.65 31.48
N SER A 5 -23.83 40.04 30.93
CA SER A 5 -23.45 41.39 30.44
C SER A 5 -21.92 41.46 30.22
N LYS A 6 -21.36 41.50 29.00
CA LYS A 6 -21.18 42.60 28.02
C LYS A 6 -20.20 43.74 28.42
N ALA A 7 -19.26 43.95 27.49
CA ALA A 7 -18.75 45.24 26.98
C ALA A 7 -17.74 46.02 27.84
N LEU A 8 -16.79 46.83 27.33
CA LEU A 8 -16.26 47.17 26.00
C LEU A 8 -15.29 48.37 26.24
N LYS A 9 -14.31 48.56 25.34
CA LYS A 9 -13.53 49.80 25.04
C LYS A 9 -12.45 50.24 26.05
N LEU A 10 -11.40 50.99 25.70
CA LEU A 10 -10.66 51.38 24.48
C LEU A 10 -9.91 52.66 24.91
N LEU A 11 -8.69 52.84 24.40
CA LEU A 11 -8.08 54.14 24.00
C LEU A 11 -7.18 54.92 25.01
N MET A 12 -5.93 55.14 24.54
CA MET A 12 -5.11 56.39 24.54
C MET A 12 -4.55 56.93 25.88
N LEU A 13 -3.42 57.65 25.98
CA LEU A 13 -2.64 58.49 25.07
C LEU A 13 -1.25 58.82 25.70
N ALA A 14 -0.23 58.98 24.85
CA ALA A 14 0.88 59.97 24.79
C ALA A 14 1.82 60.33 25.97
N GLY A 15 3.07 60.65 25.56
CA GLY A 15 4.02 61.57 26.19
C GLY A 15 5.48 61.09 26.06
N LEU A 16 6.29 61.40 25.03
CA LEU A 16 6.88 62.67 24.53
C LEU A 16 8.18 63.15 25.24
N VAL A 17 9.33 62.77 24.64
CA VAL A 17 10.54 63.57 24.25
C VAL A 17 11.57 64.04 25.30
N ILE A 18 12.83 64.10 24.81
CA ILE A 18 13.95 65.05 25.03
C ILE A 18 15.13 64.39 25.79
N SER A 19 16.42 64.39 25.41
CA SER A 19 17.26 64.72 24.23
C SER A 19 18.75 64.59 24.66
N LEU A 20 19.69 64.46 23.69
CA LEU A 20 21.06 65.05 23.62
C LEU A 20 22.27 64.09 23.42
N SER A 21 22.97 64.37 22.31
CA SER A 21 24.43 64.52 22.11
C SER A 21 25.41 63.33 21.98
N ALA A 22 25.79 63.08 20.72
CA ALA A 22 27.12 63.15 20.07
C ALA A 22 28.41 62.50 20.64
N CYS A 23 29.14 61.89 19.67
CA CYS A 23 30.60 61.66 19.49
C CYS A 23 31.28 60.38 20.02
N GLY A 24 32.06 59.76 19.12
CA GLY A 24 33.38 59.17 19.43
C GLY A 24 33.52 57.65 19.37
N ALA A 25 34.44 57.17 18.54
CA ALA A 25 34.79 55.76 18.29
C ALA A 25 35.66 55.11 19.38
N ALA A 26 35.54 53.78 19.58
CA ALA A 26 36.62 52.79 19.77
C ALA A 26 36.07 51.41 20.20
N GLU A 27 36.80 50.35 19.83
CA GLU A 27 36.50 48.91 19.94
C GLU A 27 36.32 48.34 21.37
N ALA A 28 35.49 47.29 21.50
CA ALA A 28 35.87 45.92 21.95
C ALA A 28 34.71 45.12 22.62
N GLN A 29 34.42 43.95 22.03
CA GLN A 29 33.87 42.68 22.56
C GLN A 29 32.71 42.59 23.59
N LYS A 30 31.56 42.09 23.07
CA LYS A 30 30.56 41.08 23.54
C LYS A 30 30.00 41.14 24.99
N PRO A 31 28.66 41.02 25.16
CA PRO A 31 28.05 39.67 25.22
C PRO A 31 26.67 39.53 24.55
N ALA A 32 26.22 38.29 24.50
CA ALA A 32 25.06 37.76 23.81
C ALA A 32 23.72 38.42 24.19
N GLU A 33 22.84 38.55 23.18
CA GLU A 33 21.40 38.53 23.40
C GLU A 33 20.71 37.88 22.20
N GLU A 34 19.91 36.89 22.54
CA GLU A 34 19.04 36.08 21.71
C GLU A 34 17.83 36.91 21.27
N ALA A 35 17.64 37.12 19.96
CA ALA A 35 16.31 37.38 19.40
C ALA A 35 16.28 37.30 17.86
N ALA A 36 15.39 36.42 17.39
CA ALA A 36 14.60 36.52 16.16
C ALA A 36 15.34 36.73 14.82
N LYS A 37 15.47 35.64 14.05
CA LYS A 37 15.57 35.75 12.58
C LYS A 37 14.19 35.56 11.97
N ALA A 38 13.67 36.68 11.49
CA ALA A 38 12.63 36.77 10.47
C ALA A 38 13.14 36.24 9.13
N ASP A 39 12.18 35.81 8.31
CA ASP A 39 12.32 35.33 6.93
C ASP A 39 13.27 36.18 6.08
N ALA A 40 14.17 35.49 5.38
CA ALA A 40 14.85 35.99 4.20
C ALA A 40 14.85 34.88 3.13
N PRO A 41 14.66 35.21 1.84
CA PRO A 41 14.28 34.27 0.80
C PRO A 41 15.47 33.37 0.45
N ALA A 42 15.22 32.06 0.39
CA ALA A 42 16.19 31.11 -0.13
C ALA A 42 16.42 31.42 -1.61
N GLN A 43 17.65 31.77 -1.95
CA GLN A 43 18.14 31.78 -3.33
C GLN A 43 18.09 30.35 -3.86
N GLU A 44 17.36 30.17 -4.96
CA GLU A 44 17.42 28.98 -5.80
C GLU A 44 18.86 28.80 -6.31
N THR A 45 19.62 27.97 -5.62
CA THR A 45 20.69 27.22 -6.27
C THR A 45 20.02 26.11 -7.05
N ALA A 46 20.05 26.21 -8.38
CA ALA A 46 19.67 25.15 -9.30
C ALA A 46 20.39 23.86 -8.88
N ALA A 47 19.65 22.97 -8.22
CA ALA A 47 20.07 21.61 -8.01
C ALA A 47 20.12 20.97 -9.39
N GLU A 48 21.30 20.52 -9.81
CA GLU A 48 21.40 19.48 -10.82
C GLU A 48 20.48 18.34 -10.37
N SER A 49 19.40 18.14 -11.12
CA SER A 49 18.49 17.03 -10.96
C SER A 49 19.24 15.75 -11.29
N THR A 50 19.90 15.16 -10.31
CA THR A 50 20.01 13.71 -10.28
C THR A 50 18.58 13.19 -10.11
N GLU A 51 17.91 12.91 -11.23
CA GLU A 51 16.68 12.14 -11.24
C GLU A 51 16.97 10.80 -10.56
N ASN A 52 16.69 10.70 -9.26
CA ASN A 52 16.41 9.41 -8.67
C ASN A 52 15.05 9.00 -9.22
N ALA A 53 15.06 8.43 -10.43
CA ALA A 53 13.89 7.78 -10.96
C ALA A 53 13.44 6.74 -9.94
N LEU A 54 12.23 6.92 -9.43
CA LEU A 54 11.58 5.99 -8.54
C LEU A 54 11.52 4.61 -9.21
N GLU A 55 12.20 3.62 -8.64
CA GLU A 55 12.31 2.27 -9.21
C GLU A 55 12.00 1.20 -8.16
N TRP A 56 11.11 0.28 -8.52
CA TRP A 56 10.75 -0.93 -7.78
C TRP A 56 9.96 -1.88 -8.69
N ASP A 57 9.89 -3.15 -8.32
CA ASP A 57 9.06 -4.16 -8.96
C ASP A 57 7.87 -4.50 -8.05
N ILE A 58 6.64 -4.44 -8.56
CA ILE A 58 5.44 -4.87 -7.82
C ILE A 58 4.85 -6.18 -8.33
N GLN A 59 5.44 -6.80 -9.35
CA GLN A 59 4.84 -7.95 -10.01
C GLN A 59 4.92 -9.17 -9.08
N PRO A 60 3.82 -9.92 -8.92
CA PRO A 60 3.85 -11.17 -8.18
C PRO A 60 4.71 -12.21 -8.94
N PRO A 61 5.25 -13.22 -8.24
CA PRO A 61 5.95 -14.32 -8.89
C PRO A 61 5.03 -15.01 -9.91
N LEU A 62 5.48 -15.13 -11.16
CA LEU A 62 4.73 -15.83 -12.20
C LEU A 62 4.65 -17.33 -11.95
N GLY A 63 3.53 -17.93 -12.35
CA GLY A 63 3.23 -19.34 -12.09
C GLY A 63 2.73 -19.59 -10.68
N ILE A 64 2.71 -20.86 -10.28
CA ILE A 64 2.15 -21.29 -9.00
C ILE A 64 3.17 -21.12 -7.87
N VAL A 65 2.74 -20.46 -6.78
CA VAL A 65 3.42 -20.48 -5.49
C VAL A 65 2.51 -21.18 -4.48
N LYS A 66 3.07 -22.10 -3.69
CA LYS A 66 2.33 -22.81 -2.66
C LYS A 66 3.20 -23.18 -1.46
N GLY A 67 2.57 -23.38 -0.31
CA GLY A 67 3.26 -23.83 0.90
C GLY A 67 2.47 -23.55 2.18
N ASP A 68 3.16 -23.70 3.30
CA ASP A 68 2.66 -23.34 4.62
C ASP A 68 2.56 -21.83 4.75
N TYR A 69 1.41 -21.37 5.24
CA TYR A 69 1.07 -19.96 5.31
C TYR A 69 1.17 -19.42 6.73
N TYR A 70 1.87 -18.30 6.88
CA TYR A 70 2.01 -17.55 8.12
C TYR A 70 1.69 -16.10 7.83
N ALA A 71 0.71 -15.54 8.54
CA ALA A 71 0.32 -14.16 8.36
C ALA A 71 0.02 -13.51 9.71
N ILE A 72 0.34 -12.22 9.81
CA ILE A 72 0.04 -11.40 10.97
C ILE A 72 -0.33 -9.99 10.52
N GLU A 73 -1.33 -9.43 11.18
CA GLU A 73 -1.74 -8.04 11.01
C GLU A 73 -1.74 -7.34 12.36
N GLU A 74 -1.07 -6.19 12.46
CA GLU A 74 -1.06 -5.41 13.70
C GLU A 74 -0.93 -3.91 13.44
N ARG A 75 -1.62 -3.11 14.26
CA ARG A 75 -1.38 -1.66 14.30
C ARG A 75 -0.17 -1.36 15.16
N PHE A 76 0.87 -0.77 14.58
CA PHE A 76 2.01 -0.27 15.34
C PHE A 76 1.77 1.18 15.82
N ARG A 77 2.72 1.73 16.59
CA ARG A 77 2.59 3.00 17.34
C ARG A 77 2.04 4.19 16.53
N GLN A 78 2.28 4.24 15.22
CA GLN A 78 1.82 5.32 14.35
C GLN A 78 0.37 5.16 13.87
N GLY A 79 -0.30 4.04 14.19
CA GLY A 79 -1.70 3.74 13.89
C GLY A 79 -1.94 3.11 12.51
N HIS A 80 -0.91 3.01 11.66
CA HIS A 80 -0.96 2.26 10.42
C HIS A 80 -1.12 0.76 10.74
N LEU A 81 -1.83 0.02 9.89
CA LEU A 81 -1.99 -1.43 10.03
C LEU A 81 -0.95 -2.09 9.14
N GLY A 82 0.07 -2.73 9.74
CA GLY A 82 1.03 -3.54 9.01
C GLY A 82 0.50 -4.95 8.84
N MET A 83 0.75 -5.53 7.68
CA MET A 83 0.28 -6.86 7.28
C MET A 83 1.48 -7.58 6.66
N LEU A 84 1.91 -8.69 7.26
CA LEU A 84 3.04 -9.49 6.78
C LEU A 84 2.56 -10.90 6.50
N GLU A 85 2.79 -11.36 5.27
CA GLU A 85 2.48 -12.69 4.78
C GLU A 85 3.79 -13.40 4.41
N ILE A 86 3.92 -14.66 4.82
CA ILE A 86 5.07 -15.51 4.55
C ILE A 86 4.57 -16.88 4.13
N VAL A 87 5.16 -17.40 3.04
CA VAL A 87 4.92 -18.76 2.56
C VAL A 87 6.22 -19.54 2.60
N LYS A 88 6.15 -20.68 3.27
CA LYS A 88 7.25 -21.64 3.36
C LYS A 88 6.87 -22.91 2.62
N ASN A 89 7.61 -23.25 1.57
CA ASN A 89 7.46 -24.54 0.91
C ASN A 89 8.59 -25.45 1.39
N GLU A 90 8.22 -26.54 2.07
CA GLU A 90 9.16 -27.38 2.82
C GLU A 90 10.00 -26.53 3.80
N ASP A 91 11.31 -26.46 3.59
CA ASP A 91 12.24 -25.67 4.40
C ASP A 91 12.64 -24.33 3.78
N LYS A 92 12.00 -23.92 2.69
CA LYS A 92 12.35 -22.69 1.96
C LYS A 92 11.28 -21.62 2.03
N LEU A 93 11.69 -20.38 2.29
CA LEU A 93 10.87 -19.20 2.06
C LEU A 93 10.72 -19.04 0.54
N VAL A 94 9.47 -19.05 0.07
CA VAL A 94 9.15 -18.96 -1.36
C VAL A 94 8.34 -17.72 -1.71
N TYR A 95 7.73 -17.07 -0.72
CA TYR A 95 7.02 -15.81 -0.91
C TYR A 95 6.94 -15.06 0.41
N ILE A 96 7.15 -13.75 0.33
CA ILE A 96 7.03 -12.81 1.44
C ILE A 96 6.38 -11.56 0.87
N GLU A 97 5.32 -11.08 1.50
CA GLU A 97 4.71 -9.81 1.15
C GLU A 97 4.38 -9.02 2.41
N PHE A 98 4.84 -7.78 2.44
CA PHE A 98 4.49 -6.80 3.42
C PHE A 98 3.68 -5.67 2.78
N ASN A 99 2.58 -5.31 3.43
CA ASN A 99 1.79 -4.14 3.09
C ASN A 99 1.46 -3.35 4.36
N GLU A 100 1.13 -2.08 4.17
CA GLU A 100 0.62 -1.21 5.22
C GLU A 100 -0.63 -0.51 4.75
N ILE A 101 -1.70 -0.59 5.54
CA ILE A 101 -2.87 0.26 5.37
C ILE A 101 -2.67 1.54 6.16
N THR A 102 -2.89 2.67 5.51
CA THR A 102 -2.83 3.97 6.18
C THR A 102 -3.82 4.06 7.32
N ARG A 103 -3.42 4.72 8.42
CA ARG A 103 -4.26 4.83 9.61
C ARG A 103 -5.61 5.52 9.31
N PRO A 104 -6.69 5.22 10.05
CA PRO A 104 -8.01 5.82 9.82
C PRO A 104 -8.02 7.35 9.89
N ASN A 105 -7.14 7.94 10.70
CA ASN A 105 -6.97 9.38 10.85
C ASN A 105 -5.71 9.91 10.14
N TYR A 106 -5.34 9.31 9.00
CA TYR A 106 -4.24 9.81 8.20
C TYR A 106 -4.48 11.28 7.80
N TYR A 107 -3.41 12.08 7.77
CA TYR A 107 -3.53 13.54 7.64
C TYR A 107 -4.06 13.96 6.27
N GLU A 108 -3.72 13.19 5.23
CA GLU A 108 -4.23 13.37 3.88
C GLU A 108 -5.45 12.44 3.72
N ARG A 109 -6.66 13.03 3.73
CA ARG A 109 -7.92 12.27 3.71
C ARG A 109 -8.01 11.29 2.56
N TYR A 110 -7.40 11.65 1.43
CA TYR A 110 -7.33 10.82 0.23
C TYR A 110 -6.71 9.44 0.51
N TYR A 111 -5.75 9.38 1.44
CA TYR A 111 -5.07 8.16 1.86
C TYR A 111 -5.49 7.74 3.27
N GLN A 112 -6.76 7.79 3.64
CA GLN A 112 -7.24 7.20 4.91
C GLN A 112 -7.74 5.78 4.67
N ASN A 113 -7.20 4.79 5.40
CA ASN A 113 -7.50 3.36 5.21
C ASN A 113 -7.18 2.85 3.79
N VAL A 114 -6.17 3.43 3.14
CA VAL A 114 -5.72 3.03 1.81
C VAL A 114 -4.49 2.13 1.95
N PRO A 115 -4.45 0.95 1.31
CA PRO A 115 -3.25 0.13 1.24
C PRO A 115 -2.14 0.88 0.49
N LYS A 116 -0.89 0.75 0.95
CA LYS A 116 0.22 1.51 0.36
C LYS A 116 0.83 0.82 -0.85
N ARG A 117 0.93 -0.51 -0.86
CA ARG A 117 1.77 -1.27 -1.82
C ARG A 117 1.39 -1.01 -3.27
N LEU A 118 0.13 -1.16 -3.65
CA LEU A 118 -0.33 -1.08 -5.04
C LEU A 118 -1.25 0.13 -5.31
N SER A 119 -1.11 1.20 -4.53
CA SER A 119 -1.87 2.45 -4.71
C SER A 119 -1.01 3.64 -5.12
N GLU A 120 -1.66 4.77 -5.41
CA GLU A 120 -1.03 6.05 -5.76
C GLU A 120 -0.14 6.61 -4.63
N TYR A 121 -0.25 6.05 -3.41
CA TYR A 121 0.51 6.52 -2.25
C TYR A 121 2.02 6.59 -2.51
N ASN A 122 2.58 5.59 -3.21
CA ASN A 122 4.02 5.51 -3.46
C ASN A 122 4.52 6.64 -4.36
N PHE A 123 3.76 6.99 -5.40
CA PHE A 123 4.08 8.09 -6.29
C PHE A 123 3.98 9.43 -5.56
N SER A 124 2.89 9.68 -4.85
CA SER A 124 2.73 10.88 -4.01
C SER A 124 3.84 11.02 -2.96
N MET A 125 4.31 9.92 -2.37
CA MET A 125 5.40 9.95 -1.42
C MET A 125 6.74 10.22 -2.11
N GLY A 126 6.99 9.57 -3.23
CA GLY A 126 8.19 9.74 -4.03
C GLY A 126 8.35 11.18 -4.55
N ASP A 127 7.28 11.79 -5.07
CA ASP A 127 7.28 13.19 -5.52
C ASP A 127 7.60 14.17 -4.37
N LYS A 128 7.10 13.89 -3.16
CA LYS A 128 7.29 14.76 -1.99
C LYS A 128 8.64 14.54 -1.28
N LYS A 129 9.22 13.34 -1.36
CA LYS A 129 10.34 12.93 -0.49
C LYS A 129 11.55 12.35 -1.23
N GLY A 130 11.46 12.12 -2.54
CA GLY A 130 12.51 11.51 -3.35
C GLY A 130 12.68 10.00 -3.18
N ALA A 131 11.84 9.36 -2.35
CA ALA A 131 11.81 7.91 -2.15
C ALA A 131 10.38 7.46 -1.85
N ALA A 132 9.96 6.35 -2.46
CA ALA A 132 8.69 5.71 -2.16
C ALA A 132 8.85 4.66 -1.05
N TRP A 133 7.80 4.50 -0.24
CA TRP A 133 7.75 3.52 0.85
C TRP A 133 8.03 2.09 0.34
N VAL A 134 7.39 1.72 -0.78
CA VAL A 134 7.47 0.36 -1.34
C VAL A 134 8.89 -0.04 -1.76
N GLN A 135 9.75 0.92 -2.11
CA GLN A 135 11.11 0.59 -2.56
C GLN A 135 11.92 -0.13 -1.47
N SER A 136 11.82 0.32 -0.21
CA SER A 136 12.50 -0.40 0.90
C SER A 136 11.82 -1.72 1.21
N VAL A 137 10.50 -1.80 1.03
CA VAL A 137 9.74 -3.02 1.32
C VAL A 137 10.15 -4.14 0.40
N VAL A 138 10.09 -3.92 -0.92
CA VAL A 138 10.44 -4.96 -1.90
C VAL A 138 11.92 -5.33 -1.83
N ALA A 139 12.81 -4.36 -1.52
CA ALA A 139 14.22 -4.63 -1.32
C ALA A 139 14.49 -5.53 -0.10
N VAL A 140 13.73 -5.34 0.99
CA VAL A 140 13.86 -6.16 2.20
C VAL A 140 13.21 -7.54 1.98
N GLU A 141 12.06 -7.62 1.33
CA GLU A 141 11.44 -8.90 0.94
C GLU A 141 12.40 -9.77 0.11
N GLN A 142 13.08 -9.15 -0.86
CA GLN A 142 14.07 -9.82 -1.68
C GLN A 142 15.25 -10.32 -0.84
N GLN A 143 15.81 -9.49 0.06
CA GLN A 143 16.87 -9.93 0.97
C GLN A 143 16.40 -11.09 1.87
N MET A 144 15.17 -11.04 2.38
CA MET A 144 14.63 -12.13 3.21
C MET A 144 14.53 -13.44 2.43
N LEU A 145 14.09 -13.38 1.17
CA LEU A 145 14.03 -14.55 0.28
C LEU A 145 15.43 -15.04 -0.11
N GLU A 146 16.38 -14.17 -0.42
CA GLU A 146 17.74 -14.56 -0.81
C GLU A 146 18.54 -15.15 0.36
N GLU A 147 18.42 -14.54 1.53
CA GLU A 147 19.14 -14.94 2.74
C GLU A 147 18.41 -16.03 3.54
N GLN A 148 17.16 -16.35 3.18
CA GLN A 148 16.31 -17.33 3.84
C GLN A 148 16.16 -17.06 5.36
N ARG A 149 15.97 -15.78 5.72
CA ARG A 149 15.68 -15.31 7.09
C ARG A 149 14.69 -14.16 7.05
N ILE A 150 13.86 -14.00 8.08
CA ILE A 150 12.87 -12.90 8.14
C ILE A 150 13.18 -11.88 9.24
N THR A 151 14.19 -12.13 10.07
CA THR A 151 14.60 -11.25 11.17
C THR A 151 16.04 -10.80 11.03
N GLY A 152 16.42 -9.77 11.79
CA GLY A 152 17.76 -9.19 11.79
C GLY A 152 17.83 -7.85 11.05
N GLU A 153 19.04 -7.42 10.73
CA GLU A 153 19.29 -6.19 10.00
C GLU A 153 19.17 -6.43 8.50
N PHE A 154 18.58 -5.47 7.78
CA PHE A 154 18.43 -5.48 6.34
C PHE A 154 18.73 -4.09 5.79
N ASP A 155 19.25 -4.04 4.58
CA ASP A 155 19.50 -2.79 3.89
C ASP A 155 18.17 -2.15 3.46
N THR A 156 18.05 -0.85 3.72
CA THR A 156 16.86 -0.06 3.40
C THR A 156 17.24 1.18 2.62
N ILE A 157 16.28 1.74 1.88
CA ILE A 157 16.48 2.97 1.13
C ILE A 157 16.29 4.16 2.07
N THR A 158 17.24 5.10 2.01
CA THR A 158 17.19 6.33 2.78
C THR A 158 15.86 7.06 2.56
N GLY A 159 15.13 7.33 3.64
CA GLY A 159 13.82 7.99 3.58
C GLY A 159 12.60 7.04 3.58
N ALA A 160 12.81 5.73 3.44
CA ALA A 160 11.75 4.71 3.40
C ALA A 160 11.91 3.58 4.45
N SER A 161 12.79 3.75 5.45
CA SER A 161 13.11 2.72 6.45
C SER A 161 12.17 2.63 7.66
N ASN A 162 11.39 3.69 7.96
CA ASN A 162 10.60 3.76 9.20
C ASN A 162 9.60 2.61 9.36
N SER A 163 8.88 2.26 8.29
CA SER A 163 7.90 1.17 8.32
C SER A 163 8.55 -0.20 8.43
N ILE A 164 9.75 -0.38 7.87
CA ILE A 164 10.52 -1.61 8.01
C ILE A 164 10.85 -1.83 9.49
N ASN A 165 11.47 -0.82 10.12
CA ASN A 165 11.95 -0.92 11.50
C ASN A 165 10.82 -0.93 12.55
N GLN A 166 9.70 -0.26 12.27
CA GLN A 166 8.61 -0.11 13.25
C GLN A 166 7.44 -1.08 13.04
N SER A 167 7.38 -1.74 11.88
CA SER A 167 6.28 -2.64 11.53
C SER A 167 6.77 -3.96 10.96
N MET A 168 7.41 -3.98 9.78
CA MET A 168 7.76 -5.23 9.10
C MET A 168 8.64 -6.15 9.96
N ILE A 169 9.75 -5.65 10.50
CA ILE A 169 10.67 -6.46 11.33
C ILE A 169 10.01 -6.89 12.65
N PRO A 170 9.33 -6.02 13.42
CA PRO A 170 8.58 -6.46 14.60
C PRO A 170 7.49 -7.51 14.32
N LEU A 171 6.85 -7.47 13.16
CA LEU A 171 5.90 -8.52 12.75
C LEU A 171 6.64 -9.82 12.41
N ALA A 172 7.77 -9.73 11.71
CA ALA A 172 8.60 -10.88 11.39
C ALA A 172 9.15 -11.57 12.65
N GLU A 173 9.59 -10.81 13.66
CA GLU A 173 10.02 -11.35 14.95
C GLU A 173 8.93 -12.15 15.67
N LYS A 174 7.65 -11.81 15.47
CA LYS A 174 6.51 -12.56 16.01
C LYS A 174 6.21 -13.83 15.21
N LEU A 175 6.47 -13.82 13.90
CA LEU A 175 6.27 -14.99 13.03
C LEU A 175 7.44 -15.99 13.08
N GLU A 176 8.66 -15.53 13.33
CA GLU A 176 9.88 -16.35 13.31
C GLU A 176 9.76 -17.65 14.13
N PRO A 177 9.24 -17.65 15.38
CA PRO A 177 9.12 -18.89 16.16
C PRO A 177 8.12 -19.90 15.57
N LEU A 178 7.21 -19.44 14.69
CA LEU A 178 6.18 -20.28 14.07
C LEU A 178 6.70 -20.99 12.81
N LEU A 179 7.70 -20.44 12.12
CA LEU A 179 8.23 -20.98 10.86
C LEU A 179 8.92 -22.36 11.00
N GLY A 180 9.24 -22.77 12.22
CA GLY A 180 9.81 -24.08 12.53
C GLY A 180 8.78 -25.21 12.63
N GLN A 181 7.48 -24.92 12.54
CA GLN A 181 6.40 -25.89 12.68
C GLN A 181 5.46 -25.83 11.47
N PRO A 182 4.94 -26.96 10.98
CA PRO A 182 3.98 -26.91 9.89
C PRO A 182 2.75 -26.06 10.22
N SER A 183 2.29 -25.26 9.25
CA SER A 183 1.06 -24.46 9.41
C SER A 183 -0.17 -25.28 9.05
N ALA A 184 -1.26 -25.09 9.81
CA ALA A 184 -2.60 -25.58 9.46
C ALA A 184 -3.18 -24.83 8.24
N LYS A 185 -2.68 -23.62 7.98
CA LYS A 185 -3.05 -22.82 6.82
C LYS A 185 -2.11 -23.11 5.66
N LYS A 186 -2.68 -23.42 4.50
CA LYS A 186 -1.97 -23.63 3.24
C LYS A 186 -2.26 -22.47 2.31
N TYR A 187 -1.22 -21.95 1.68
CA TYR A 187 -1.27 -20.88 0.70
C TYR A 187 -1.12 -21.47 -0.69
N TYR A 188 -1.92 -20.97 -1.62
CA TYR A 188 -1.84 -21.24 -3.04
C TYR A 188 -2.04 -19.92 -3.79
N SER A 189 -1.14 -19.58 -4.71
CA SER A 189 -1.37 -18.49 -5.66
C SER A 189 -0.90 -18.85 -7.05
N VAL A 190 -1.46 -18.16 -8.05
CA VAL A 190 -0.98 -18.20 -9.42
C VAL A 190 -0.99 -16.79 -9.99
N ALA A 191 0.08 -16.43 -10.72
CA ALA A 191 0.12 -15.22 -11.51
C ALA A 191 0.45 -15.50 -12.98
N GLU A 192 -0.23 -14.81 -13.89
CA GLU A 192 0.05 -14.85 -15.32
C GLU A 192 -0.08 -13.48 -15.97
N GLN A 193 0.74 -13.24 -17.00
CA GLN A 193 0.57 -12.08 -17.87
C GLN A 193 -0.68 -12.26 -18.74
N LEU A 194 -1.62 -11.32 -18.64
CA LEU A 194 -2.89 -11.35 -19.36
C LEU A 194 -2.82 -10.65 -20.74
N GLY A 195 -1.74 -9.92 -20.99
CA GLY A 195 -1.61 -8.99 -22.12
C GLY A 195 -2.07 -7.58 -21.76
N GLY A 196 -1.88 -6.61 -22.66
CA GLY A 196 -2.29 -5.21 -22.44
C GLY A 196 -1.56 -4.47 -21.30
N GLY A 197 -0.50 -5.08 -20.74
CA GLY A 197 0.20 -4.56 -19.56
C GLY A 197 -0.45 -4.93 -18.23
N LEU A 198 -1.20 -6.03 -18.16
CA LEU A 198 -1.80 -6.57 -16.93
C LEU A 198 -1.24 -7.94 -16.57
N THR A 199 -1.05 -8.14 -15.27
CA THR A 199 -0.80 -9.45 -14.65
C THR A 199 -1.98 -9.81 -13.76
N GLY A 200 -2.61 -10.94 -14.03
CA GLY A 200 -3.67 -11.48 -13.18
C GLY A 200 -3.05 -12.26 -12.03
N PHE A 201 -3.58 -12.10 -10.82
CA PHE A 201 -3.07 -12.75 -9.63
C PHE A 201 -4.21 -13.27 -8.76
N VAL A 202 -4.26 -14.59 -8.57
CA VAL A 202 -5.19 -15.24 -7.64
C VAL A 202 -4.40 -15.79 -6.46
N GLN A 203 -4.87 -15.53 -5.24
CA GLN A 203 -4.39 -16.12 -4.00
C GLN A 203 -5.55 -16.82 -3.30
N VAL A 204 -5.33 -18.02 -2.78
CA VAL A 204 -6.27 -18.83 -2.02
C VAL A 204 -5.57 -19.31 -0.75
N VAL A 205 -6.25 -19.17 0.39
CA VAL A 205 -5.80 -19.73 1.66
C VAL A 205 -6.80 -20.79 2.10
N VAL A 206 -6.28 -21.96 2.44
CA VAL A 206 -7.05 -23.12 2.90
C VAL A 206 -6.65 -23.46 4.33
N GLU A 207 -7.61 -23.77 5.17
CA GLU A 207 -7.39 -24.27 6.53
C GLU A 207 -8.36 -25.44 6.78
N ASP A 208 -7.84 -26.58 7.26
CA ASP A 208 -8.62 -27.78 7.57
C ASP A 208 -9.59 -28.23 6.44
N GLY A 209 -9.10 -28.22 5.19
CA GLY A 209 -9.90 -28.64 4.04
C GLY A 209 -10.91 -27.59 3.55
N LYS A 210 -10.84 -26.36 4.04
CA LYS A 210 -11.78 -25.29 3.70
C LYS A 210 -11.06 -24.05 3.20
N ILE A 211 -11.59 -23.46 2.15
CA ILE A 211 -11.18 -22.13 1.67
C ILE A 211 -11.62 -21.10 2.70
N ILE A 212 -10.64 -20.40 3.30
CA ILE A 212 -10.88 -19.33 4.27
C ILE A 212 -10.67 -17.94 3.67
N SER A 213 -10.02 -17.85 2.50
CA SER A 213 -9.83 -16.61 1.76
C SER A 213 -9.55 -16.90 0.29
N VAL A 214 -10.09 -16.07 -0.60
CA VAL A 214 -9.61 -15.90 -1.97
C VAL A 214 -9.46 -14.41 -2.28
N ARG A 215 -8.35 -14.05 -2.91
CA ARG A 215 -8.10 -12.70 -3.44
C ARG A 215 -7.82 -12.82 -4.92
N TYR A 216 -8.42 -11.94 -5.70
CA TYR A 216 -8.10 -11.77 -7.11
C TYR A 216 -7.80 -10.31 -7.40
N ASP A 217 -6.75 -10.06 -8.16
CA ASP A 217 -6.37 -8.73 -8.61
C ASP A 217 -5.83 -8.77 -10.05
N GLU A 218 -5.86 -7.60 -10.70
CA GLU A 218 -5.16 -7.36 -11.95
C GLU A 218 -4.21 -6.17 -11.74
N ILE A 219 -2.92 -6.46 -11.87
CA ILE A 219 -1.85 -5.55 -11.52
C ILE A 219 -1.26 -4.97 -12.81
N PHE A 220 -1.18 -3.65 -12.88
CA PHE A 220 -0.60 -2.95 -14.03
C PHE A 220 0.92 -3.14 -14.07
N ALA A 221 1.47 -3.16 -15.28
CA ALA A 221 2.88 -3.35 -15.54
C ALA A 221 3.78 -2.32 -14.83
N ASN A 222 5.06 -2.67 -14.69
CA ASN A 222 6.05 -1.81 -14.04
C ASN A 222 6.40 -0.56 -14.87
N SER A 223 6.23 -0.63 -16.19
CA SER A 223 6.49 0.47 -17.11
C SER A 223 5.19 0.92 -17.82
N PRO A 224 4.96 2.24 -17.95
CA PRO A 224 3.86 2.79 -18.76
C PRO A 224 3.91 2.38 -20.25
N GLU A 225 5.07 2.01 -20.76
CA GLU A 225 5.27 1.59 -22.15
C GLU A 225 4.68 0.21 -22.42
N GLU A 226 4.62 -0.65 -21.41
CA GLU A 226 4.07 -2.00 -21.48
C GLU A 226 2.52 -2.02 -21.42
N ILE A 227 1.90 -0.90 -21.04
CA ILE A 227 0.45 -0.74 -20.97
C ILE A 227 -0.07 -0.24 -22.32
N GLU A 228 -0.89 -1.04 -22.98
CA GLU A 228 -1.35 -0.73 -24.35
C GLU A 228 -2.33 0.46 -24.37
N GLU A 229 -3.28 0.49 -23.43
CA GLU A 229 -4.32 1.51 -23.41
C GLU A 229 -3.78 2.84 -22.84
N PRO A 230 -3.77 3.94 -23.63
CA PRO A 230 -3.16 5.20 -23.20
C PRO A 230 -3.75 5.77 -21.91
N ALA A 231 -5.06 5.60 -21.68
CA ALA A 231 -5.74 6.08 -20.48
C ALA A 231 -5.33 5.33 -19.21
N LEU A 232 -4.82 4.10 -19.36
CA LEU A 232 -4.44 3.23 -18.24
C LEU A 232 -2.96 3.35 -17.87
N LYS A 233 -2.13 3.96 -18.71
CA LYS A 233 -0.69 4.13 -18.48
C LYS A 233 -0.33 4.79 -17.15
N LYS A 234 -1.19 5.68 -16.66
CA LYS A 234 -1.01 6.36 -15.36
C LYS A 234 -1.09 5.43 -14.15
N PHE A 235 -1.63 4.21 -14.32
CA PHE A 235 -1.78 3.22 -13.26
C PHE A 235 -0.62 2.23 -13.18
N TYR A 236 0.48 2.44 -13.94
CA TYR A 236 1.68 1.60 -13.82
C TYR A 236 2.11 1.43 -12.35
N ARG A 237 2.53 0.21 -11.99
CA ARG A 237 2.88 -0.22 -10.63
C ARG A 237 1.76 -0.07 -9.58
N GLN A 238 0.51 -0.02 -10.01
CA GLN A 238 -0.68 -0.06 -9.16
C GLN A 238 -1.52 -1.27 -9.55
N SER A 239 -2.60 -1.53 -8.81
CA SER A 239 -3.56 -2.57 -9.18
C SER A 239 -4.97 -2.04 -9.28
N LYS A 240 -5.84 -2.77 -9.98
CA LYS A 240 -7.25 -2.42 -10.07
C LYS A 240 -7.95 -2.48 -8.71
N TYR A 241 -7.53 -3.38 -7.82
CA TYR A 241 -8.11 -3.51 -6.48
C TYR A 241 -7.64 -2.40 -5.52
N GLU A 242 -6.35 -2.06 -5.50
CA GLU A 242 -5.77 -1.15 -4.49
C GLU A 242 -5.69 0.33 -4.92
N SER A 243 -5.73 0.61 -6.24
CA SER A 243 -5.75 1.99 -6.75
C SER A 243 -7.02 2.72 -6.33
N VAL A 244 -6.85 3.92 -5.78
CA VAL A 244 -7.95 4.78 -5.35
C VAL A 244 -8.58 5.50 -6.55
N GLU A 245 -7.79 5.80 -7.59
CA GLU A 245 -8.27 6.47 -8.80
C GLU A 245 -8.80 5.53 -9.88
N TYR A 246 -8.55 4.23 -9.79
CA TYR A 246 -8.98 3.29 -10.81
C TYR A 246 -10.51 3.25 -10.90
N GLN A 247 -11.00 3.44 -12.13
CA GLN A 247 -12.43 3.40 -12.43
C GLN A 247 -12.69 2.23 -13.34
N GLU A 248 -13.36 1.24 -12.78
CA GLU A 248 -13.76 0.03 -13.47
C GLU A 248 -14.89 0.32 -14.48
N PRO A 249 -14.71 0.01 -15.78
CA PRO A 249 -15.70 0.26 -16.84
C PRO A 249 -17.11 -0.27 -16.58
N SER A 250 -17.25 -1.35 -15.81
CA SER A 250 -18.57 -1.87 -15.41
C SER A 250 -19.35 -0.98 -14.44
N ARG A 251 -18.75 0.15 -13.99
CA ARG A 251 -19.32 1.15 -13.08
C ARG A 251 -19.67 0.62 -11.69
N ILE A 252 -19.03 -0.47 -11.31
CA ILE A 252 -18.96 -1.00 -9.95
C ILE A 252 -17.49 -1.22 -9.61
N GLY A 253 -17.06 -0.76 -8.43
CA GLY A 253 -15.65 -0.81 -8.04
C GLY A 253 -15.08 -2.22 -8.16
N PHE A 254 -13.88 -2.34 -8.75
CA PHE A 254 -13.22 -3.64 -8.93
C PHE A 254 -13.03 -4.33 -7.57
N ASN A 255 -12.56 -3.58 -6.56
CA ASN A 255 -12.45 -4.04 -5.18
C ASN A 255 -13.77 -4.58 -4.61
N VAL A 256 -14.89 -3.89 -4.85
CA VAL A 256 -16.22 -4.33 -4.39
C VAL A 256 -16.62 -5.68 -5.02
N GLN A 257 -16.31 -5.87 -6.31
CA GLN A 257 -16.55 -7.12 -7.00
C GLN A 257 -15.70 -8.25 -6.41
N MET A 258 -14.42 -8.00 -6.13
CA MET A 258 -13.50 -9.00 -5.58
C MET A 258 -13.76 -9.31 -4.10
N ASP A 259 -14.24 -8.35 -3.32
CA ASP A 259 -14.70 -8.58 -1.94
C ASP A 259 -15.94 -9.48 -1.93
N ALA A 260 -16.87 -9.26 -2.87
CA ALA A 260 -18.05 -10.10 -3.04
C ALA A 260 -17.67 -11.52 -3.50
N LEU A 261 -16.69 -11.65 -4.39
CA LEU A 261 -16.10 -12.94 -4.77
C LEU A 261 -15.55 -13.67 -3.55
N ASN A 262 -14.70 -13.02 -2.75
CA ASN A 262 -14.13 -13.62 -1.55
C ASN A 262 -15.21 -14.14 -0.60
N ALA A 263 -16.17 -13.29 -0.26
CA ALA A 263 -17.27 -13.66 0.63
C ALA A 263 -18.05 -14.88 0.10
N LYS A 264 -18.32 -14.90 -1.21
CA LYS A 264 -19.08 -15.99 -1.83
C LYS A 264 -18.30 -17.29 -1.87
N VAL A 265 -17.03 -17.27 -2.27
CA VAL A 265 -16.19 -18.47 -2.30
C VAL A 265 -16.02 -19.04 -0.89
N VAL A 266 -15.81 -18.20 0.12
CA VAL A 266 -15.73 -18.67 1.51
C VAL A 266 -17.06 -19.28 1.99
N GLU A 267 -18.20 -18.71 1.60
CA GLU A 267 -19.51 -19.28 1.94
C GLU A 267 -19.76 -20.62 1.23
N ARG A 268 -19.44 -20.70 -0.08
CA ARG A 268 -19.85 -21.80 -0.96
C ARG A 268 -18.81 -22.88 -1.14
N GLN A 269 -17.55 -22.59 -0.82
CA GLN A 269 -16.40 -23.46 -1.02
C GLN A 269 -16.23 -23.87 -2.50
N ASP A 270 -16.59 -22.96 -3.41
CA ASP A 270 -16.52 -23.16 -4.86
C ASP A 270 -15.86 -21.94 -5.51
N LEU A 271 -14.65 -22.13 -6.03
CA LEU A 271 -13.86 -21.09 -6.70
C LEU A 271 -14.42 -20.67 -8.06
N LEU A 272 -15.33 -21.46 -8.64
CA LEU A 272 -15.81 -21.24 -10.01
C LEU A 272 -17.26 -20.74 -10.05
N ASP A 273 -17.97 -20.74 -8.91
CA ASP A 273 -19.34 -20.23 -8.83
C ASP A 273 -19.38 -18.70 -8.83
N LEU A 274 -19.55 -18.11 -10.01
CA LEU A 274 -19.77 -16.67 -10.16
C LEU A 274 -21.23 -16.24 -9.98
N THR A 275 -22.21 -17.16 -10.00
CA THR A 275 -23.67 -16.89 -10.03
C THR A 275 -24.12 -15.53 -9.49
N GLY A 276 -24.53 -15.30 -8.24
CA GLY A 276 -25.07 -13.97 -7.86
C GLY A 276 -24.09 -12.77 -7.82
N LEU A 277 -22.88 -12.85 -8.40
CA LEU A 277 -21.90 -11.78 -8.36
C LEU A 277 -22.21 -10.67 -9.38
N PRO A 278 -21.89 -9.40 -9.04
CA PRO A 278 -22.11 -8.28 -9.94
C PRO A 278 -21.31 -8.40 -11.23
N SER A 279 -21.83 -7.79 -12.30
CA SER A 279 -21.08 -7.62 -13.55
C SER A 279 -20.67 -8.92 -14.24
N THR A 280 -21.40 -10.01 -14.01
CA THR A 280 -21.16 -11.33 -14.63
C THR A 280 -21.96 -11.56 -15.91
N ASP A 281 -23.09 -10.87 -16.05
CA ASP A 281 -23.97 -10.92 -17.23
C ASP A 281 -23.45 -10.08 -18.40
N GLU A 282 -23.64 -10.54 -19.64
CA GLU A 282 -23.17 -9.87 -20.87
C GLU A 282 -23.69 -8.43 -21.03
N SER A 283 -24.88 -8.14 -20.51
CA SER A 283 -25.51 -6.81 -20.54
C SER A 283 -25.95 -6.40 -19.14
N GLY A 284 -25.61 -5.17 -18.73
CA GLY A 284 -26.09 -4.57 -17.49
C GLY A 284 -27.04 -3.40 -17.75
N ASP A 285 -28.01 -3.21 -16.86
CA ASP A 285 -28.77 -1.96 -16.75
C ASP A 285 -28.50 -1.36 -15.37
N TYR A 286 -27.77 -0.25 -15.35
CA TYR A 286 -27.31 0.34 -14.09
C TYR A 286 -28.46 0.65 -13.12
N ALA A 287 -29.65 0.98 -13.63
CA ALA A 287 -30.79 1.31 -12.78
C ALA A 287 -31.34 0.10 -12.00
N SER A 288 -31.23 -1.11 -12.57
CA SER A 288 -31.76 -2.34 -11.98
C SER A 288 -30.69 -3.25 -11.39
N SER A 289 -29.50 -3.33 -12.01
CA SER A 289 -28.43 -4.26 -11.63
C SER A 289 -27.24 -3.59 -10.94
N GLY A 290 -27.12 -2.26 -11.00
CA GLY A 290 -26.00 -1.51 -10.41
C GLY A 290 -24.69 -1.58 -11.21
N PHE A 291 -24.70 -2.16 -12.41
CA PHE A 291 -23.56 -2.19 -13.35
C PHE A 291 -24.03 -1.98 -14.79
N THR A 292 -23.12 -1.58 -15.68
CA THR A 292 -23.45 -1.26 -17.08
C THR A 292 -23.08 -2.34 -18.08
N ILE A 293 -21.99 -3.05 -17.84
CA ILE A 293 -21.44 -4.05 -18.75
C ILE A 293 -20.82 -5.16 -17.92
N ARG A 294 -20.62 -6.32 -18.52
CA ARG A 294 -19.84 -7.40 -17.94
C ARG A 294 -18.40 -6.96 -17.68
N ASN A 295 -17.82 -7.39 -16.56
CA ASN A 295 -16.39 -7.26 -16.30
C ASN A 295 -15.63 -8.45 -16.91
N THR A 296 -14.68 -8.18 -17.81
CA THR A 296 -13.84 -9.23 -18.44
C THR A 296 -12.89 -9.90 -17.45
N ALA A 297 -12.61 -9.27 -16.30
CA ALA A 297 -11.77 -9.83 -15.25
C ALA A 297 -12.33 -11.16 -14.70
N TRP A 298 -13.63 -11.42 -14.85
CA TRP A 298 -14.22 -12.71 -14.48
C TRP A 298 -13.67 -13.88 -15.30
N ASP A 299 -13.36 -13.68 -16.59
CA ASP A 299 -12.79 -14.73 -17.43
C ASP A 299 -11.35 -15.04 -17.03
N ASN A 300 -10.59 -13.98 -16.77
CA ASN A 300 -9.20 -14.07 -16.30
C ASN A 300 -9.16 -14.77 -14.92
N TYR A 301 -10.05 -14.40 -14.01
CA TYR A 301 -10.22 -15.07 -12.73
C TYR A 301 -10.51 -16.56 -12.90
N LEU A 302 -11.55 -16.93 -13.68
CA LEU A 302 -11.95 -18.33 -13.84
C LEU A 302 -10.82 -19.19 -14.42
N LYS A 303 -10.02 -18.65 -15.34
CA LYS A 303 -8.84 -19.34 -15.88
C LYS A 303 -7.85 -19.67 -14.76
N LEU A 304 -7.42 -18.65 -14.00
CA LEU A 304 -6.41 -18.79 -12.94
C LEU A 304 -6.93 -19.62 -11.75
N ALA A 305 -8.18 -19.38 -11.35
CA ALA A 305 -8.84 -20.11 -10.27
C ALA A 305 -9.01 -21.60 -10.62
N GLY A 306 -9.31 -21.91 -11.89
CA GLY A 306 -9.38 -23.29 -12.38
C GLY A 306 -8.03 -24.00 -12.28
N GLU A 307 -6.94 -23.33 -12.63
CA GLU A 307 -5.57 -23.88 -12.49
C GLU A 307 -5.24 -24.16 -11.02
N LEU A 308 -5.47 -23.20 -10.12
CA LEU A 308 -5.23 -23.41 -8.68
C LEU A 308 -6.10 -24.49 -8.09
N LEU A 309 -7.38 -24.58 -8.49
CA LEU A 309 -8.30 -25.61 -8.00
C LEU A 309 -7.78 -27.02 -8.32
N GLU A 310 -7.26 -27.23 -9.53
CA GLU A 310 -6.69 -28.52 -9.91
C GLU A 310 -5.40 -28.83 -9.14
N GLU A 311 -4.56 -27.83 -8.87
CA GLU A 311 -3.37 -27.98 -8.03
C GLU A 311 -3.73 -28.34 -6.58
N MET A 312 -4.71 -27.63 -5.98
CA MET A 312 -5.17 -27.90 -4.61
C MET A 312 -5.78 -29.31 -4.47
N LYS A 313 -6.58 -29.75 -5.45
CA LYS A 313 -7.10 -31.13 -5.47
C LYS A 313 -5.98 -32.16 -5.57
N ARG A 314 -4.95 -31.89 -6.38
CA ARG A 314 -3.79 -32.79 -6.54
C ARG A 314 -3.03 -32.96 -5.23
N ASP A 315 -2.90 -31.88 -4.47
CA ASP A 315 -2.25 -31.88 -3.16
C ASP A 315 -3.15 -32.44 -2.03
N GLY A 316 -4.44 -32.66 -2.31
CA GLY A 316 -5.40 -33.20 -1.34
C GLY A 316 -5.77 -32.23 -0.22
N VAL A 317 -5.70 -30.92 -0.47
CA VAL A 317 -6.05 -29.88 0.52
C VAL A 317 -7.53 -29.45 0.43
N LEU A 318 -8.25 -29.89 -0.60
CA LEU A 318 -9.70 -29.69 -0.80
C LEU A 318 -10.39 -31.02 -1.10
#